data_AF-A0A5T1SPX2-F1
#
_entry.id   AF-A0A5T1SPX2-F1
#
_cell.length_a   1.000
_cell.length_b   1.000
_cell.length_c   1.000
_cell.angle_alpha   90.00
_cell.angle_beta   90.00
_cell.angle_gamma   90.00
#
_symmetry.space_group_name_H-M   'P 1'
#
loop_
_entity.id
_entity.type
_entity.pdbx_description
1 polymer ?
#
loop_
_entity_poly.entity_id
_entity_poly.type
_entity_poly.pdbx_seq_one_letter_code
_entity_poly.pdbx_strand_id
1 'polypeptide(L)'
;VSTIEVKSNDEFGQISSAINENILATKRGLEQDNQAVKESVETVSVVESGNLTARITANPRNPQLIELKNVLNKLLDVLQARVGSDMNAIHKIFEEYKSLDFRNKLENASGSVELTTNALGDEI
;
A
#
# COMPACT_ATOMS: atom_id res chain seq x y z
N VAL A 1 -14.30 22.89 -9.21
CA VAL A 1 -13.62 23.78 -10.18
C VAL A 1 -14.27 23.58 -11.53
N SER A 2 -14.67 24.66 -12.19
CA SER A 2 -15.42 24.63 -13.46
C SER A 2 -14.59 25.28 -14.56
N THR A 3 -14.82 24.87 -15.81
CA THR A 3 -14.14 25.43 -16.98
C THR A 3 -14.70 26.81 -17.36
N ILE A 4 -13.88 27.60 -18.05
CA ILE A 4 -14.21 28.89 -18.64
C ILE A 4 -14.93 28.64 -19.98
N GLU A 5 -15.98 29.39 -20.26
CA GLU A 5 -16.66 29.37 -21.56
C GLU A 5 -15.79 30.06 -22.64
N VAL A 6 -15.47 29.34 -23.72
CA VAL A 6 -14.65 29.88 -24.83
C VAL A 6 -15.58 30.54 -25.85
N LYS A 7 -15.45 31.87 -26.02
CA LYS A 7 -16.38 32.68 -26.85
C LYS A 7 -15.80 33.19 -28.17
N SER A 8 -14.52 32.96 -28.41
CA SER A 8 -13.80 33.41 -29.62
C SER A 8 -12.76 32.37 -30.03
N ASN A 9 -12.30 32.44 -31.28
CA ASN A 9 -11.16 31.66 -31.80
C ASN A 9 -9.89 32.51 -31.98
N ASP A 10 -9.93 33.76 -31.51
CA ASP A 10 -8.77 34.65 -31.43
C ASP A 10 -7.79 34.19 -30.33
N GLU A 11 -6.77 35.01 -30.09
CA GLU A 11 -5.74 34.74 -29.10
C GLU A 11 -6.33 34.57 -27.69
N PHE A 12 -7.38 35.31 -27.33
CA PHE A 12 -8.06 35.15 -26.04
C PHE A 12 -8.87 33.85 -25.98
N GLY A 13 -9.44 33.43 -27.10
CA GLY A 13 -10.06 32.11 -27.25
C GLY A 13 -9.09 30.94 -27.01
N GLN A 14 -7.90 31.04 -27.61
CA GLN A 14 -6.84 30.05 -27.45
C GLN A 14 -6.29 30.03 -26.02
N ILE A 15 -6.08 31.20 -25.41
CA ILE A 15 -5.69 31.32 -23.99
C ILE A 15 -6.74 30.67 -23.08
N SER A 16 -8.03 30.91 -23.34
CA SER A 16 -9.12 30.32 -22.55
C SER A 16 -9.15 28.79 -22.64
N SER A 17 -8.90 28.25 -23.84
CA SER A 17 -8.77 26.79 -24.05
C SER A 17 -7.59 26.20 -23.29
N ALA A 18 -6.42 26.84 -23.36
CA ALA A 18 -5.23 26.39 -22.63
C ALA A 18 -5.44 26.42 -21.09
N ILE A 19 -6.15 27.42 -20.58
CA ILE A 19 -6.50 27.48 -19.15
C ILE A 19 -7.43 26.32 -18.78
N ASN A 20 -8.43 26.01 -19.61
CA ASN A 20 -9.33 24.88 -19.38
C ASN A 20 -8.59 23.54 -19.31
N GLU A 21 -7.62 23.32 -20.21
CA GLU A 21 -6.77 22.13 -20.17
C GLU A 21 -6.01 22.00 -18.84
N ASN A 22 -5.44 23.11 -18.37
CA ASN A 22 -4.75 23.15 -17.08
C ASN A 22 -5.72 22.89 -15.91
N ILE A 23 -6.92 23.48 -15.91
CA ILE A 23 -7.97 23.22 -14.89
C ILE A 23 -8.29 21.72 -14.82
N LEU A 24 -8.50 21.09 -15.98
CA LEU A 24 -8.80 19.65 -16.04
C LEU A 24 -7.61 18.80 -15.57
N ALA A 25 -6.39 19.17 -15.98
CA ALA A 25 -5.17 18.49 -15.53
C ALA A 25 -4.99 18.59 -14.01
N THR A 26 -5.21 19.77 -13.42
CA THR A 26 -5.15 19.96 -11.96
C THR A 26 -6.23 19.15 -11.25
N LYS A 27 -7.47 19.14 -11.77
CA LYS A 27 -8.57 18.35 -11.17
C LYS A 27 -8.24 16.87 -11.13
N ARG A 28 -7.78 16.29 -12.26
CA ARG A 28 -7.36 14.88 -12.32
C ARG A 28 -6.20 14.59 -11.37
N GLY A 29 -5.27 15.53 -11.22
CA GLY A 29 -4.16 15.39 -10.28
C GLY A 29 -4.61 15.30 -8.83
N LEU A 30 -5.52 16.19 -8.42
CA LEU A 30 -6.11 16.16 -7.09
C LEU A 30 -6.90 14.87 -6.83
N GLU A 31 -7.61 14.34 -7.84
CA GLU A 31 -8.30 13.06 -7.74
C GLU A 31 -7.32 11.89 -7.53
N GLN A 32 -6.21 11.86 -8.26
CA GLN A 32 -5.15 10.86 -8.09
C GLN A 32 -4.48 10.94 -6.72
N ASP A 33 -4.19 12.16 -6.25
CA ASP A 33 -3.59 12.40 -4.94
C ASP A 33 -4.54 11.94 -3.81
N ASN A 34 -5.82 12.27 -3.88
CA ASN A 34 -6.83 11.81 -2.92
C ASN A 34 -6.98 10.30 -2.91
N GLN A 35 -6.95 9.66 -4.09
CA GLN A 35 -7.00 8.20 -4.18
C GLN A 35 -5.80 7.55 -3.49
N ALA A 36 -4.60 8.10 -3.65
CA ALA A 36 -3.40 7.58 -3.00
C ALA A 36 -3.49 7.68 -1.47
N VAL A 37 -4.02 8.79 -0.93
CA VAL A 37 -4.26 8.93 0.52
C VAL A 37 -5.25 7.87 1.00
N LYS A 38 -6.36 7.67 0.28
CA LYS A 38 -7.37 6.69 0.66
C LYS A 38 -6.83 5.26 0.65
N GLU A 39 -6.14 4.85 -0.42
CA GLU A 39 -5.53 3.51 -0.50
C GLU A 39 -4.44 3.31 0.56
N SER A 40 -3.72 4.37 0.95
CA SER A 40 -2.75 4.30 2.05
C SER A 40 -3.41 3.91 3.37
N VAL A 41 -4.57 4.52 3.69
CA VAL A 41 -5.34 4.18 4.89
C VAL A 41 -5.86 2.73 4.81
N GLU A 42 -6.42 2.34 3.66
CA GLU A 42 -6.93 0.98 3.46
C GLU A 42 -5.83 -0.08 3.59
N THR A 43 -4.64 0.19 3.03
CA THR A 43 -3.47 -0.69 3.13
C THR A 43 -3.05 -0.89 4.59
N VAL A 44 -3.05 0.18 5.39
CA VAL A 44 -2.75 0.08 6.82
C VAL A 44 -3.77 -0.80 7.53
N SER A 45 -5.07 -0.65 7.25
CA SER A 45 -6.10 -1.51 7.86
C SER A 45 -5.94 -3.00 7.48
N VAL A 46 -5.51 -3.29 6.25
CA VAL A 46 -5.20 -4.68 5.83
C VAL A 46 -3.99 -5.23 6.61
N VAL A 47 -2.96 -4.42 6.80
CA VAL A 47 -1.77 -4.77 7.59
C VAL A 47 -2.13 -5.00 9.06
N GLU A 48 -2.96 -4.14 9.64
CA GLU A 48 -3.49 -4.29 11.01
C GLU A 48 -4.31 -5.57 11.18
N SER A 49 -4.99 -6.03 10.12
CA SER A 49 -5.68 -7.32 10.10
C SER A 49 -4.75 -8.54 9.99
N GLY A 50 -3.43 -8.31 9.89
CA GLY A 50 -2.39 -9.34 9.91
C GLY A 50 -1.78 -9.68 8.56
N ASN A 51 -2.25 -9.09 7.45
CA ASN A 51 -1.71 -9.34 6.13
C ASN A 51 -0.58 -8.34 5.78
N LEU A 52 0.67 -8.81 5.88
CA LEU A 52 1.86 -8.01 5.61
C LEU A 52 2.24 -7.95 4.12
N THR A 53 1.49 -8.60 3.23
CA THR A 53 1.73 -8.55 1.77
C THR A 53 1.07 -7.34 1.10
N ALA A 54 0.25 -6.58 1.82
CA ALA A 54 -0.47 -5.44 1.26
C ALA A 54 0.49 -4.32 0.85
N ARG A 55 0.22 -3.64 -0.27
CA ARG A 55 1.04 -2.54 -0.78
C ARG A 55 0.16 -1.46 -1.38
N ILE A 56 0.63 -0.22 -1.30
CA ILE A 56 -0.02 0.94 -1.91
C ILE A 56 0.37 0.97 -3.39
N THR A 57 -0.61 0.89 -4.28
CA THR A 57 -0.40 0.80 -5.72
C THR A 57 -0.74 2.09 -6.47
N ALA A 58 -1.57 2.97 -5.90
CA ALA A 58 -1.91 4.27 -6.46
C ALA A 58 -0.67 5.08 -6.82
N ASN A 59 -0.82 5.88 -7.88
CA ASN A 59 0.22 6.76 -8.37
C ASN A 59 -0.25 8.20 -8.25
N PRO A 60 0.03 8.86 -7.11
CA PRO A 60 -0.25 10.28 -6.94
C PRO A 60 0.63 11.12 -7.88
N ARG A 61 0.22 12.36 -8.13
CA ARG A 61 1.03 13.35 -8.85
C ARG A 61 1.86 14.20 -7.90
N ASN A 62 1.41 14.36 -6.65
CA ASN A 62 2.16 15.09 -5.64
C ASN A 62 3.47 14.34 -5.31
N PRO A 63 4.65 14.95 -5.53
CA PRO A 63 5.94 14.30 -5.27
C PRO A 63 6.12 13.82 -3.83
N GLN A 64 5.57 14.53 -2.85
CA GLN A 64 5.64 14.14 -1.44
C GLN A 64 4.80 12.90 -1.16
N LEU A 65 3.65 12.74 -1.83
CA LEU A 65 2.84 11.52 -1.72
C LEU A 65 3.50 10.33 -2.43
N ILE A 66 4.22 10.57 -3.53
CA ILE A 66 5.03 9.52 -4.18
C ILE A 66 6.13 9.03 -3.23
N GLU A 67 6.85 9.96 -2.59
CA GLU A 67 7.88 9.62 -1.61
C GLU A 67 7.28 8.85 -0.42
N LEU A 68 6.17 9.34 0.13
CA LEU A 68 5.47 8.68 1.23
C LEU A 68 5.05 7.24 0.85
N LYS A 69 4.45 7.05 -0.34
CA LYS A 69 4.09 5.72 -0.86
C LYS A 69 5.31 4.79 -0.86
N ASN A 70 6.42 5.26 -1.39
CA ASN A 70 7.63 4.46 -1.54
C ASN A 70 8.24 4.09 -0.18
N VAL A 71 8.27 5.03 0.77
CA VAL A 71 8.75 4.77 2.13
C VAL A 71 7.85 3.76 2.86
N LEU A 72 6.53 3.91 2.75
CA LEU A 72 5.57 2.98 3.35
C LEU A 72 5.68 1.58 2.74
N ASN A 73 5.72 1.46 1.41
CA ASN A 73 5.89 0.15 0.77
C ASN A 73 7.22 -0.50 1.16
N LYS A 74 8.31 0.27 1.26
CA LYS A 74 9.60 -0.24 1.74
C LYS A 74 9.54 -0.71 3.20
N LEU A 75 8.82 0.02 4.07
CA LEU A 75 8.56 -0.44 5.44
C LEU A 75 7.84 -1.79 5.43
N LEU A 76 6.81 -1.94 4.61
CA LEU A 76 6.05 -3.19 4.51
C LEU A 76 6.89 -4.34 3.93
N ASP A 77 7.78 -4.07 2.97
CA ASP A 77 8.75 -5.06 2.46
C ASP A 77 9.69 -5.56 3.57
N VAL A 78 10.19 -4.64 4.41
CA VAL A 78 11.02 -5.00 5.55
C VAL A 78 10.23 -5.83 6.56
N LEU A 79 9.01 -5.43 6.90
CA LEU A 79 8.17 -6.18 7.84
C LEU A 79 7.86 -7.57 7.31
N GLN A 80 7.51 -7.70 6.04
CA GLN A 80 7.22 -9.01 5.42
C GLN A 80 8.45 -9.92 5.41
N ALA A 81 9.63 -9.40 5.07
CA ALA A 81 10.86 -10.19 5.06
C ALA A 81 11.33 -10.61 6.47
N ARG A 82 11.09 -9.77 7.48
CA ARG A 82 11.49 -10.05 8.87
C ARG A 82 10.49 -10.94 9.58
N VAL A 83 9.21 -10.65 9.45
CA VAL A 83 8.14 -11.33 10.18
C VAL A 83 7.61 -12.48 9.34
N GLY A 84 6.99 -12.16 8.21
CA GLY A 84 6.25 -13.13 7.41
C GLY A 84 5.15 -12.48 6.59
N SER A 85 4.33 -13.30 5.95
CA SER A 85 3.23 -12.85 5.10
C SER A 85 1.91 -12.68 5.87
N ASP A 86 1.61 -13.60 6.80
CA ASP A 86 0.36 -13.64 7.56
C ASP A 86 0.63 -13.78 9.07
N MET A 87 0.41 -12.69 9.79
CA MET A 87 0.58 -12.65 11.24
C MET A 87 -0.40 -13.55 11.99
N ASN A 88 -1.59 -13.81 11.42
CA ASN A 88 -2.59 -14.66 12.06
C ASN A 88 -2.16 -16.13 12.01
N ALA A 89 -1.57 -16.55 10.88
CA ALA A 89 -1.00 -17.88 10.75
C ALA A 89 0.13 -18.10 11.77
N ILE A 90 1.04 -17.12 11.89
CA ILE A 90 2.12 -17.14 12.89
C ILE A 90 1.55 -17.24 14.31
N HIS A 91 0.56 -16.40 14.64
CA HIS A 91 -0.07 -16.41 15.96
C HIS A 91 -0.70 -17.77 16.30
N LYS A 92 -1.41 -18.38 15.34
CA LYS A 92 -2.02 -19.70 15.52
C LYS A 92 -0.98 -20.76 15.86
N ILE A 93 0.13 -20.81 15.12
CA ILE A 93 1.22 -21.76 15.39
C ILE A 93 1.84 -21.53 16.76
N PHE A 94 2.02 -20.27 17.18
CA PHE A 94 2.51 -19.98 18.52
C PHE A 94 1.57 -20.45 19.64
N GLU A 95 0.24 -20.37 19.46
CA GLU A 95 -0.70 -20.91 20.44
C GLU A 95 -0.65 -22.45 20.52
N GLU A 96 -0.44 -23.13 19.38
CA GLU A 96 -0.23 -24.58 19.36
C GLU A 96 1.07 -24.98 20.08
N TYR A 97 2.18 -24.29 19.82
CA TYR A 97 3.46 -24.52 20.48
C TYR A 97 3.40 -24.25 21.98
N LYS A 98 2.63 -23.24 22.43
CA LYS A 98 2.38 -22.99 23.86
C LYS A 98 1.68 -24.17 24.55
N SER A 99 0.91 -24.96 23.81
CA SER A 99 0.29 -26.20 24.29
C SER A 99 1.17 -27.44 24.14
N LEU A 100 2.46 -27.24 23.79
CA LEU A 100 3.46 -28.29 23.53
C LEU A 100 3.15 -29.16 22.29
N ASP A 101 2.31 -28.67 21.36
CA ASP A 101 2.04 -29.34 20.09
C ASP A 101 2.88 -28.68 18.97
N PHE A 102 3.95 -29.36 18.54
CA PHE A 102 4.91 -28.86 17.55
C PHE A 102 4.73 -29.47 16.15
N ARG A 103 3.65 -30.22 15.92
CA ARG A 103 3.48 -31.02 14.68
C ARG A 103 3.18 -30.16 13.45
N ASN A 104 2.53 -29.01 13.65
CA ASN A 104 2.12 -28.13 12.57
C ASN A 104 3.19 -27.10 12.24
N LYS A 105 3.16 -26.61 11.00
CA LYS A 105 4.11 -25.64 10.46
C LYS A 105 3.42 -24.58 9.63
N LEU A 106 4.10 -23.45 9.48
CA LEU A 106 3.72 -22.39 8.57
C LEU A 106 4.08 -22.80 7.13
N GLU A 107 3.07 -22.93 6.28
CA GLU A 107 3.28 -23.15 4.85
C GLU A 107 3.80 -21.88 4.18
N ASN A 108 4.63 -22.04 3.14
CA ASN A 108 5.22 -20.92 2.38
C ASN A 108 5.97 -19.89 3.24
N ALA A 109 6.51 -20.33 4.38
CA ALA A 109 7.33 -19.52 5.26
C ALA A 109 8.47 -18.86 4.47
N SER A 110 8.51 -17.54 4.52
CA SER A 110 9.50 -16.71 3.81
C SER A 110 10.07 -15.62 4.70
N GLY A 111 9.32 -15.19 5.71
CA GLY A 111 9.80 -14.29 6.75
C GLY A 111 10.76 -14.97 7.72
N SER A 112 11.69 -14.21 8.29
CA SER A 112 12.66 -14.76 9.25
C SER A 112 11.97 -15.41 10.46
N VAL A 113 10.91 -14.79 11.00
CA VAL A 113 10.15 -15.35 12.12
C VAL A 113 9.39 -16.61 11.71
N GLU A 114 8.73 -16.64 10.56
CA GLU A 114 8.07 -17.85 10.05
C GLU A 114 9.06 -19.03 9.92
N LEU A 115 10.23 -18.77 9.31
CA LEU A 115 11.27 -19.78 9.11
C LEU A 115 11.83 -20.31 10.44
N THR A 116 12.13 -19.42 11.39
CA THR A 116 12.59 -19.82 12.73
C THR A 116 11.52 -20.63 13.46
N THR A 117 10.25 -20.26 13.33
CA THR A 117 9.13 -20.99 13.95
C THR A 117 9.04 -22.43 13.45
N ASN A 118 9.18 -22.63 12.14
CA ASN A 118 9.21 -23.97 11.55
C ASN A 118 10.44 -24.77 12.01
N ALA A 119 11.62 -24.14 12.05
CA ALA A 119 12.84 -24.81 12.51
C ALA A 119 12.73 -25.29 13.97
N LEU A 120 12.10 -24.50 14.86
CA LEU A 120 11.85 -24.93 16.24
C LEU A 120 10.92 -26.15 16.33
N GLY A 121 9.91 -26.24 15.46
CA GLY A 121 9.04 -27.41 15.39
C GLY A 121 9.73 -28.65 14.83
N ASP A 122 10.76 -28.45 14.00
CA ASP A 122 11.59 -29.54 13.45
C ASP A 122 12.60 -30.11 14.46
N GLU A 123 12.96 -29.36 15.50
CA GLU A 123 13.93 -29.78 16.53
C GLU A 123 13.33 -30.64 17.66
N ILE A 124 12.00 -30.78 17.73
CA ILE A 124 11.26 -31.50 18.78
C ILE A 124 10.75 -32.85 18.28
#